data_AF-T0R8E1-F1
#
_entry.id   AF-T0R8E1-F1
#
_cell.length_a   1.000
_cell.length_b   1.000
_cell.length_c   1.000
_cell.angle_alpha   90.00
_cell.angle_beta   90.00
_cell.angle_gamma   90.00
#
_symmetry.space_group_name_H-M   'P 1'
#
loop_
_entity.id
_entity.type
_entity.pdbx_description
1 polymer ?
#
loop_
_entity_poly.entity_id
_entity_poly.type
_entity_poly.pdbx_seq_one_letter_code
_entity_poly.pdbx_strand_id
1 'polypeptide(L)'
;MNKKITSVLVIILIIGSIIYLQKNKDNKEIVEQPSKEEKIETTKKLAEPDLTPAPNKSDITSLKASIKKEMSESVYFDEVIDFSKSEEEFFAKQAPTSIYSNAKELIKQITDCLTDFCSMSADKDGYFDPKNTVADKVLARNLKLLYLVSTESNIFDYNIDDLDFETIFKSQNNFVQENALKLYLNRYQEQADIVKLFNFSNNIQEEVKGTFYAMLDEVTKQDPYLRDTFLSSLNSELKNASGYTKIEIIEKIEYLDIDKEEAKKAFDSICSEKSDKIINAFNVNLKKNKGASITYKTICN
;
A
#
# COMPACT_ATOMS: atom_id res chain seq x y z
N MET A 1 -1.07 -77.03 -11.25
CA MET A 1 -1.11 -75.82 -10.40
C MET A 1 -2.13 -76.01 -9.29
N ASN A 2 -1.73 -75.82 -8.03
CA ASN A 2 -2.59 -76.07 -6.87
C ASN A 2 -3.79 -75.10 -6.87
N LYS A 3 -5.02 -75.63 -6.92
CA LYS A 3 -6.26 -74.84 -6.93
C LYS A 3 -6.30 -73.77 -5.82
N LYS A 4 -5.72 -74.06 -4.64
CA LYS A 4 -5.60 -73.12 -3.52
C LYS A 4 -4.74 -71.89 -3.82
N ILE A 5 -3.65 -72.04 -4.57
CA ILE A 5 -2.75 -70.92 -4.94
C ILE A 5 -3.44 -70.02 -5.97
N THR A 6 -4.16 -70.63 -6.91
CA THR A 6 -4.93 -69.91 -7.93
C THR A 6 -6.07 -69.09 -7.30
N SER A 7 -6.76 -69.61 -6.28
CA SER A 7 -7.81 -68.88 -5.57
C SER A 7 -7.27 -67.68 -4.78
N VAL A 8 -6.09 -67.80 -4.16
CA VAL A 8 -5.46 -66.70 -3.42
C VAL A 8 -5.01 -65.58 -4.36
N LEU A 9 -4.45 -65.92 -5.54
CA LEU A 9 -4.07 -64.94 -6.56
C LEU A 9 -5.27 -64.15 -7.09
N VAL A 10 -6.43 -64.81 -7.29
CA VAL A 10 -7.65 -64.14 -7.75
C VAL A 10 -8.18 -63.17 -6.68
N ILE A 11 -8.13 -63.53 -5.40
CA ILE A 11 -8.57 -62.64 -4.31
C ILE A 11 -7.65 -61.41 -4.19
N ILE A 12 -6.33 -61.59 -4.31
CA ILE A 12 -5.35 -60.49 -4.31
C ILE A 12 -5.59 -59.54 -5.49
N LEU A 13 -5.89 -60.07 -6.68
CA LEU A 13 -6.21 -59.27 -7.86
C LEU A 13 -7.51 -58.47 -7.71
N ILE A 14 -8.54 -59.04 -7.08
CA ILE A 14 -9.81 -58.35 -6.82
C ILE A 14 -9.61 -57.23 -5.80
N ILE A 15 -8.90 -57.49 -4.70
CA ILE A 15 -8.61 -56.47 -3.67
C ILE A 15 -7.74 -55.35 -4.25
N GLY A 16 -6.72 -55.69 -5.05
CA GLY A 16 -5.89 -54.71 -5.76
C GLY A 16 -6.69 -53.84 -6.72
N SER A 17 -7.68 -54.41 -7.42
CA SER A 17 -8.57 -53.68 -8.32
C SER A 17 -9.50 -52.72 -7.57
N ILE A 18 -10.01 -53.11 -6.40
CA ILE A 18 -10.86 -52.26 -5.55
C ILE A 18 -10.06 -51.08 -4.99
N ILE A 19 -8.84 -51.32 -4.49
CA ILE A 19 -7.95 -50.26 -3.98
C ILE A 19 -7.54 -49.30 -5.11
N TYR A 20 -7.25 -49.82 -6.30
CA TYR A 20 -6.96 -49.00 -7.48
C TYR A 20 -8.16 -48.14 -7.88
N LEU A 21 -9.38 -48.70 -7.87
CA LEU A 21 -10.62 -47.97 -8.18
C LEU A 21 -11.00 -46.93 -7.13
N GLN A 22 -10.72 -47.17 -5.84
CA GLN A 22 -10.91 -46.16 -4.78
C GLN A 22 -9.89 -45.04 -4.89
N LYS A 23 -8.61 -45.36 -5.11
CA LYS A 23 -7.55 -44.35 -5.30
C LYS A 23 -7.77 -43.49 -6.55
N ASN A 24 -8.36 -44.04 -7.61
CA ASN A 24 -8.75 -43.29 -8.82
C ASN A 24 -10.08 -42.53 -8.70
N LYS A 25 -10.91 -42.79 -7.68
CA LYS A 25 -12.10 -41.97 -7.40
C LYS A 25 -11.75 -40.72 -6.59
N ASP A 26 -10.78 -40.82 -5.70
CA ASP A 26 -10.28 -39.66 -4.93
C ASP A 26 -9.27 -38.81 -5.72
N ASN A 27 -8.65 -39.37 -6.77
CA ASN A 27 -7.79 -38.66 -7.72
C ASN A 27 -8.48 -38.29 -9.05
N LYS A 28 -9.81 -38.10 -9.06
CA LYS A 28 -10.42 -37.30 -10.13
C LYS A 28 -10.09 -35.82 -9.87
N GLU A 29 -8.85 -35.47 -10.21
CA GLU A 29 -8.51 -34.12 -10.62
C GLU A 29 -9.56 -33.66 -11.63
N ILE A 30 -10.22 -32.57 -11.28
CA ILE A 30 -10.89 -31.72 -12.24
C ILE A 30 -9.80 -31.35 -13.23
N VAL A 31 -9.86 -31.91 -14.44
CA VAL A 31 -9.04 -31.47 -15.56
C VAL A 31 -9.53 -30.05 -15.89
N GLU A 32 -8.95 -29.05 -15.23
CA GLU A 32 -8.91 -27.71 -15.76
C GLU A 32 -8.20 -27.80 -17.11
N GLN A 33 -8.88 -27.30 -18.14
CA GLN A 33 -8.25 -27.01 -19.43
C GLN A 33 -6.91 -26.31 -19.20
N PRO A 34 -5.89 -26.55 -20.03
CA PRO A 34 -4.67 -25.77 -19.98
C PRO A 34 -5.03 -24.33 -20.34
N SER A 35 -5.27 -23.51 -19.33
CA SER A 35 -5.18 -22.06 -19.47
C SER A 35 -3.77 -21.80 -19.98
N LYS A 36 -3.68 -21.09 -21.11
CA LYS A 36 -2.41 -20.50 -21.54
C LYS A 36 -1.73 -19.91 -20.30
N GLU A 37 -0.46 -20.27 -20.09
CA GLU A 37 0.44 -19.48 -19.28
C GLU A 37 0.49 -18.08 -19.91
N GLU A 38 -0.43 -17.21 -19.50
CA GLU A 38 -0.09 -15.81 -19.37
C GLU A 38 0.99 -15.76 -18.31
N LYS A 39 2.18 -15.29 -18.72
CA LYS A 39 3.19 -14.80 -17.79
C LYS A 39 2.46 -13.91 -16.78
N ILE A 40 2.28 -14.42 -15.56
CA ILE A 40 1.85 -13.60 -14.45
C ILE A 40 3.06 -12.71 -14.15
N GLU A 41 3.02 -11.51 -14.70
CA GLU A 41 3.85 -10.40 -14.26
C GLU A 41 3.37 -10.06 -12.85
N THR A 42 4.07 -10.61 -11.86
CA THR A 42 3.77 -10.46 -10.44
C THR A 42 4.16 -9.07 -9.97
N THR A 43 3.40 -8.07 -10.40
CA THR A 43 3.31 -6.78 -9.72
C THR A 43 1.88 -6.30 -9.86
N LYS A 44 0.96 -6.79 -9.02
CA LYS A 44 -0.30 -6.05 -8.80
C LYS A 44 0.06 -4.77 -8.07
N LYS A 45 0.44 -3.74 -8.86
CA LYS A 45 0.42 -2.33 -8.47
C LYS A 45 -0.94 -2.13 -7.79
N LEU A 46 -0.97 -1.61 -6.56
CA LEU A 46 -2.20 -1.03 -6.00
C LEU A 46 -2.81 -0.19 -7.12
N ALA A 47 -4.09 -0.38 -7.41
CA ALA A 47 -4.77 0.39 -8.46
C ALA A 47 -4.50 1.87 -8.19
N GLU A 48 -3.71 2.53 -9.05
CA GLU A 48 -3.43 3.95 -8.94
C GLU A 48 -4.75 4.68 -9.22
N PRO A 49 -5.31 5.41 -8.24
CA PRO A 49 -6.55 6.13 -8.48
C PRO A 49 -6.31 7.34 -9.41
N ASP A 50 -7.34 7.67 -10.18
CA ASP A 50 -7.22 8.51 -11.37
C ASP A 50 -7.21 10.01 -11.01
N LEU A 51 -6.09 10.70 -11.27
CA LEU A 51 -5.93 12.16 -11.06
C LEU A 51 -6.57 13.01 -12.18
N THR A 52 -7.30 12.38 -13.11
CA THR A 52 -7.70 12.91 -14.43
C THR A 52 -8.56 14.17 -14.51
N PRO A 53 -9.38 14.59 -13.52
CA PRO A 53 -10.13 15.83 -13.70
C PRO A 53 -9.18 17.02 -13.75
N ALA A 54 -9.16 17.71 -14.89
CA ALA A 54 -8.43 18.96 -15.05
C ALA A 54 -8.85 19.95 -13.94
N PRO A 55 -7.90 20.64 -13.30
CA PRO A 55 -8.21 21.58 -12.24
C PRO A 55 -9.07 22.73 -12.77
N ASN A 56 -9.99 23.24 -11.96
CA ASN A 56 -10.72 24.46 -12.34
C ASN A 56 -9.74 25.64 -12.43
N LYS A 57 -10.11 26.72 -13.12
CA LYS A 57 -9.24 27.90 -13.25
C LYS A 57 -9.07 28.67 -11.94
N SER A 58 -10.06 28.65 -11.05
CA SER A 58 -10.02 29.33 -9.75
C SER A 58 -8.95 28.74 -8.85
N ASP A 59 -8.91 27.43 -8.70
CA ASP A 59 -7.94 26.69 -7.88
C ASP A 59 -6.51 26.88 -8.42
N ILE A 60 -6.31 26.84 -9.74
CA ILE A 60 -5.00 27.16 -10.32
C ILE A 60 -4.59 28.58 -9.96
N THR A 61 -5.51 29.54 -10.00
CA THR A 61 -5.22 30.94 -9.66
C THR A 61 -4.84 31.09 -8.18
N SER A 62 -5.59 30.45 -7.28
CA SER A 62 -5.28 30.42 -5.85
C SER A 62 -3.91 29.77 -5.59
N LEU A 63 -3.64 28.61 -6.19
CA LEU A 63 -2.35 27.94 -6.06
C LEU A 63 -1.20 28.81 -6.54
N LYS A 64 -1.34 29.45 -7.71
CA LYS A 64 -0.31 30.35 -8.25
C LYS A 64 -0.04 31.56 -7.34
N ALA A 65 -1.02 31.99 -6.56
CA ALA A 65 -0.88 33.09 -5.60
C ALA A 65 -0.23 32.65 -4.27
N SER A 66 -0.36 31.38 -3.89
CA SER A 66 0.23 30.81 -2.67
C SER A 66 1.69 30.36 -2.83
N ILE A 67 2.18 30.26 -4.07
CA ILE A 67 3.56 29.87 -4.36
C ILE A 67 4.37 31.06 -4.90
N LYS A 68 5.70 30.95 -4.91
CA LYS A 68 6.59 31.98 -5.46
C LYS A 68 6.28 32.22 -6.94
N LYS A 69 6.33 33.49 -7.33
CA LYS A 69 6.02 33.94 -8.70
C LYS A 69 6.87 33.23 -9.74
N GLU A 70 8.16 33.07 -9.49
CA GLU A 70 9.09 32.41 -10.42
C GLU A 70 8.71 30.94 -10.64
N MET A 71 8.15 30.28 -9.62
CA MET A 71 7.68 28.91 -9.72
C MET A 71 6.34 28.85 -10.48
N SER A 72 5.38 29.73 -10.17
CA SER A 72 4.06 29.75 -10.83
C SER A 72 4.09 30.16 -12.30
N GLU A 73 5.15 30.83 -12.75
CA GLU A 73 5.42 31.19 -14.14
C GLU A 73 6.38 30.21 -14.85
N SER A 74 6.82 29.15 -14.16
CA SER A 74 7.75 28.17 -14.74
C SER A 74 7.05 27.19 -15.69
N VAL A 75 7.77 26.75 -16.72
CA VAL A 75 7.33 25.66 -17.61
C VAL A 75 7.05 24.38 -16.83
N TYR A 76 7.86 24.11 -15.79
CA TYR A 76 7.67 22.96 -14.91
C TYR A 76 6.30 22.98 -14.24
N PHE A 77 5.88 24.14 -13.71
CA PHE A 77 4.58 24.27 -13.06
C PHE A 77 3.44 24.05 -14.05
N ASP A 78 3.49 24.68 -15.22
CA ASP A 78 2.45 24.51 -16.24
C ASP A 78 2.32 23.06 -16.73
N GLU A 79 3.41 22.30 -16.74
CA GLU A 79 3.37 20.88 -17.10
C GLU A 79 2.95 19.97 -15.94
N VAL A 80 3.30 20.28 -14.68
CA VAL A 80 2.94 19.42 -13.54
C VAL A 80 1.45 19.50 -13.18
N ILE A 81 0.82 20.65 -13.44
CA ILE A 81 -0.63 20.83 -13.28
C ILE A 81 -1.45 20.21 -14.44
N ASP A 82 -0.79 19.76 -15.51
CA ASP A 82 -1.42 19.04 -16.62
C ASP A 82 -1.58 17.55 -16.26
N PHE A 83 -2.66 17.24 -15.55
CA PHE A 83 -3.00 15.85 -15.14
C PHE A 83 -3.46 14.96 -16.31
N SER A 84 -3.47 15.44 -17.56
CA SER A 84 -3.73 14.57 -18.73
C SER A 84 -2.56 13.64 -19.05
N LYS A 85 -1.36 13.94 -18.52
CA LYS A 85 -0.15 13.12 -18.64
C LYS A 85 0.10 12.41 -17.32
N SER A 86 0.58 11.17 -17.36
CA SER A 86 1.07 10.44 -16.19
C SER A 86 2.40 11.00 -15.66
N GLU A 87 2.79 10.65 -14.43
CA GLU A 87 4.11 11.00 -13.90
C GLU A 87 5.24 10.31 -14.66
N GLU A 88 5.03 9.08 -15.10
CA GLU A 88 5.99 8.30 -15.88
C GLU A 88 6.24 8.96 -17.26
N GLU A 89 5.19 9.43 -17.94
CA GLU A 89 5.32 10.16 -19.20
C GLU A 89 6.00 11.53 -19.04
N PHE A 90 5.73 12.21 -17.92
CA PHE A 90 6.40 13.47 -17.58
C PHE A 90 7.89 13.22 -17.30
N PHE A 91 8.19 12.22 -16.47
CA PHE A 91 9.54 11.84 -16.08
C PHE A 91 10.41 11.46 -17.29
N ALA A 92 9.86 10.70 -18.24
CA ALA A 92 10.58 10.30 -19.46
C ALA A 92 10.97 11.47 -20.38
N LYS A 93 10.33 12.63 -20.26
CA LYS A 93 10.55 13.81 -21.12
C LYS A 93 11.37 14.91 -20.45
N GLN A 94 11.54 14.85 -19.14
CA GLN A 94 12.19 15.89 -18.36
C GLN A 94 13.53 15.41 -17.79
N ALA A 95 14.50 16.32 -17.67
CA ALA A 95 15.78 15.98 -17.08
C ALA A 95 15.60 15.68 -15.58
N PRO A 96 16.08 14.54 -15.04
CA PRO A 96 15.89 14.18 -13.63
C PRO A 96 16.37 15.25 -12.64
N THR A 97 17.47 15.95 -12.95
CA THR A 97 17.99 17.06 -12.14
C THR A 97 17.05 18.26 -12.11
N SER A 98 16.35 18.54 -13.21
CA SER A 98 15.33 19.59 -13.25
C SER A 98 14.09 19.18 -12.46
N ILE A 99 13.66 17.93 -12.58
CA ILE A 99 12.53 17.39 -11.79
C ILE A 99 12.87 17.49 -10.30
N TYR A 100 14.04 17.00 -9.89
CA TYR A 100 14.50 17.06 -8.51
C TYR A 100 14.44 18.48 -7.94
N SER A 101 15.09 19.45 -8.59
CA SER A 101 15.14 20.83 -8.09
C SER A 101 13.75 21.47 -8.01
N ASN A 102 12.94 21.32 -9.05
CA ASN A 102 11.64 22.00 -9.12
C ASN A 102 10.59 21.33 -8.25
N ALA A 103 10.51 19.99 -8.25
CA ALA A 103 9.57 19.23 -7.43
C ALA A 103 9.81 19.50 -5.94
N LYS A 104 11.08 19.46 -5.52
CA LYS A 104 11.47 19.72 -4.13
C LYS A 104 11.08 21.12 -3.68
N GLU A 105 11.35 22.13 -4.49
CA GLU A 105 10.98 23.52 -4.19
C GLU A 105 9.45 23.71 -4.15
N LEU A 106 8.73 23.11 -5.09
CA LEU A 106 7.27 23.20 -5.15
C LEU A 106 6.59 22.47 -3.98
N ILE A 107 7.11 21.30 -3.57
CA ILE A 107 6.62 20.58 -2.38
C ILE A 107 6.71 21.47 -1.14
N LYS A 108 7.84 22.13 -0.92
CA LYS A 108 8.00 23.03 0.24
C LYS A 108 6.96 24.15 0.24
N GLN A 109 6.82 24.84 -0.88
CA GLN A 109 5.89 25.96 -1.00
C GLN A 109 4.43 25.54 -0.81
N ILE A 110 4.03 24.37 -1.32
CA ILE A 110 2.68 23.83 -1.10
C ILE A 110 2.49 23.38 0.35
N THR A 111 3.52 22.76 0.96
CA THR A 111 3.46 22.31 2.35
C THR A 111 3.21 23.49 3.30
N ASP A 112 3.83 24.65 3.05
CA ASP A 112 3.64 25.88 3.84
C ASP A 112 2.18 26.38 3.85
N CYS A 113 1.40 26.10 2.81
CA CYS A 113 -0.01 26.50 2.69
C CYS A 113 -1.00 25.32 2.77
N LEU A 114 -0.55 24.14 3.17
CA LEU A 114 -1.42 22.95 3.21
C LEU A 114 -2.57 23.10 4.22
N THR A 115 -2.32 23.81 5.33
CA THR A 115 -3.29 23.96 6.44
C THR A 115 -4.49 24.84 6.07
N ASP A 116 -4.30 25.84 5.21
CA ASP A 116 -5.35 26.74 4.72
C ASP A 116 -5.79 26.42 3.29
N PHE A 117 -5.50 25.20 2.83
CA PHE A 117 -5.79 24.71 1.48
C PHE A 117 -5.22 25.63 0.37
N CYS A 118 -4.12 26.32 0.65
CA CYS A 118 -3.51 27.30 -0.25
C CYS A 118 -4.54 28.32 -0.76
N SER A 119 -5.36 28.83 0.16
CA SER A 119 -6.45 29.78 -0.11
C SER A 119 -7.51 29.28 -1.11
N MET A 120 -7.57 27.97 -1.38
CA MET A 120 -8.65 27.36 -2.15
C MET A 120 -9.93 27.31 -1.30
N SER A 121 -11.06 27.55 -1.95
CA SER A 121 -12.37 27.54 -1.31
C SER A 121 -13.44 27.15 -2.30
N ALA A 122 -14.66 26.87 -1.81
CA ALA A 122 -15.78 26.50 -2.67
C ALA A 122 -16.02 27.55 -3.77
N ASP A 123 -16.23 27.08 -4.99
CA ASP A 123 -16.74 27.93 -6.07
C ASP A 123 -18.17 28.42 -5.76
N LYS A 124 -18.63 29.45 -6.49
CA LYS A 124 -19.95 30.09 -6.28
C LYS A 124 -21.14 29.13 -6.33
N ASP A 125 -21.01 28.02 -7.05
CA ASP A 125 -22.04 26.99 -7.24
C ASP A 125 -21.94 25.82 -6.23
N GLY A 126 -20.99 25.90 -5.29
CA GLY A 126 -21.04 25.24 -3.99
C GLY A 126 -20.72 23.74 -3.95
N TYR A 127 -19.43 23.41 -3.92
CA TYR A 127 -18.85 22.23 -3.25
C TYR A 127 -17.35 22.48 -3.06
N PHE A 128 -16.79 22.10 -1.91
CA PHE A 128 -15.34 22.15 -1.65
C PHE A 128 -14.93 20.82 -1.01
N ASP A 129 -14.02 20.12 -1.66
CA ASP A 129 -13.45 18.87 -1.15
C ASP A 129 -12.06 19.15 -0.55
N PRO A 130 -11.96 19.31 0.79
CA PRO A 130 -10.68 19.53 1.45
C PRO A 130 -9.72 18.35 1.32
N LYS A 131 -10.20 17.16 0.91
CA LYS A 131 -9.36 15.98 0.70
C LYS A 131 -8.79 15.88 -0.72
N ASN A 132 -9.24 16.71 -1.65
CA ASN A 132 -8.90 16.57 -3.07
C ASN A 132 -8.67 17.92 -3.77
N THR A 133 -8.00 18.83 -3.08
CA THR A 133 -7.66 20.15 -3.63
C THR A 133 -6.64 20.01 -4.76
N VAL A 134 -6.56 21.02 -5.64
CA VAL A 134 -5.52 21.04 -6.67
C VAL A 134 -4.13 21.11 -6.05
N ALA A 135 -3.98 21.78 -4.89
CA ALA A 135 -2.73 21.80 -4.14
C ALA A 135 -2.30 20.38 -3.72
N ASP A 136 -3.22 19.58 -3.17
CA ASP A 136 -2.94 18.18 -2.80
C ASP A 136 -2.58 17.33 -4.01
N LYS A 137 -3.27 17.47 -5.14
CA LYS A 137 -2.95 16.74 -6.38
C LYS A 137 -1.56 17.07 -6.88
N VAL A 138 -1.21 18.36 -6.92
CA VAL A 138 0.13 18.81 -7.32
C VAL A 138 1.19 18.32 -6.32
N LEU A 139 0.91 18.38 -5.01
CA LEU A 139 1.80 17.86 -3.97
C LEU A 139 2.05 16.36 -4.15
N ALA A 140 0.99 15.56 -4.26
CA ALA A 140 1.07 14.11 -4.47
C ALA A 140 1.87 13.76 -5.72
N ARG A 141 1.63 14.47 -6.82
CA ARG A 141 2.36 14.29 -8.08
C ARG A 141 3.85 14.59 -7.93
N ASN A 142 4.20 15.70 -7.28
CA ASN A 142 5.60 16.07 -7.07
C ASN A 142 6.33 15.10 -6.12
N LEU A 143 5.62 14.56 -5.11
CA LEU A 143 6.16 13.51 -4.24
C LEU A 143 6.46 12.23 -5.04
N LYS A 144 5.54 11.81 -5.93
CA LYS A 144 5.76 10.66 -6.83
C LYS A 144 6.91 10.92 -7.81
N LEU A 145 7.02 12.12 -8.37
CA LEU A 145 8.12 12.50 -9.25
C LEU A 145 9.48 12.45 -8.54
N LEU A 146 9.58 12.93 -7.30
CA LEU A 146 10.80 12.78 -6.49
C LEU A 146 11.12 11.31 -6.22
N TYR A 147 10.11 10.49 -5.95
CA TYR A 147 10.30 9.04 -5.78
C TYR A 147 10.85 8.39 -7.06
N LEU A 148 10.30 8.71 -8.24
CA LEU A 148 10.81 8.24 -9.53
C LEU A 148 12.26 8.68 -9.78
N VAL A 149 12.57 9.95 -9.52
CA VAL A 149 13.96 10.45 -9.58
C VAL A 149 14.89 9.60 -8.69
N SER A 150 14.46 9.29 -7.47
CA SER A 150 15.29 8.55 -6.51
C SER A 150 15.46 7.06 -6.81
N THR A 151 14.61 6.48 -7.66
CA THR A 151 14.61 5.04 -7.97
C THR A 151 15.09 4.74 -9.39
N GLU A 152 14.92 5.67 -10.32
CA GLU A 152 15.20 5.49 -11.74
C GLU A 152 16.37 6.36 -12.25
N SER A 153 16.97 7.20 -11.40
CA SER A 153 18.04 8.10 -11.79
C SER A 153 19.15 8.18 -10.75
N ASN A 154 20.36 8.50 -11.22
CA ASN A 154 21.52 8.73 -10.37
C ASN A 154 21.80 10.24 -10.28
N ILE A 155 21.22 10.89 -9.27
CA ILE A 155 21.57 12.25 -8.90
C ILE A 155 22.53 12.19 -7.72
N PHE A 156 23.75 12.72 -7.89
CA PHE A 156 24.82 12.65 -6.90
C PHE A 156 24.43 13.32 -5.56
N ASP A 157 23.75 14.47 -5.63
CA ASP A 157 23.33 15.26 -4.46
C ASP A 157 21.82 15.14 -4.16
N TYR A 158 21.23 13.95 -4.38
CA TYR A 158 19.84 13.72 -4.03
C TYR A 158 19.65 13.79 -2.52
N ASN A 159 18.89 14.79 -2.05
CA ASN A 159 18.61 15.01 -0.64
C ASN A 159 17.21 15.61 -0.48
N ILE A 160 16.42 15.05 0.44
CA ILE A 160 15.07 15.51 0.77
C ILE A 160 14.89 15.80 2.28
N ASP A 161 16.00 15.94 3.02
CA ASP A 161 16.03 16.15 4.48
C ASP A 161 15.42 17.47 4.97
N ASP A 162 15.21 18.39 4.04
CA ASP A 162 14.56 19.69 4.23
C ASP A 162 13.07 19.69 3.83
N LEU A 163 12.49 18.53 3.51
CA LEU A 163 11.05 18.37 3.38
C LEU A 163 10.42 18.13 4.75
N ASP A 164 9.36 18.88 5.08
CA ASP A 164 8.63 18.71 6.33
C ASP A 164 7.60 17.57 6.21
N PHE A 165 8.08 16.34 6.34
CA PHE A 165 7.24 15.14 6.31
C PHE A 165 6.18 15.12 7.42
N GLU A 166 6.44 15.74 8.58
CA GLU A 166 5.43 15.79 9.65
C GLU A 166 4.20 16.57 9.18
N THR A 167 4.40 17.71 8.52
CA THR A 167 3.29 18.50 7.95
C THR A 167 2.66 17.80 6.76
N ILE A 168 3.46 17.18 5.87
CA ILE A 168 2.95 16.44 4.71
C ILE A 168 2.03 15.29 5.15
N PHE A 169 2.39 14.53 6.19
CA PHE A 169 1.56 13.43 6.71
C PHE A 169 0.25 13.91 7.37
N LYS A 170 0.10 15.21 7.67
CA LYS A 170 -1.17 15.80 8.13
C LYS A 170 -2.16 16.10 7.00
N SER A 171 -1.75 15.98 5.73
CA SER A 171 -2.68 16.09 4.58
C SER A 171 -3.83 15.09 4.76
N GLN A 172 -5.04 15.51 4.38
CA GLN A 172 -6.21 14.61 4.32
C GLN A 172 -6.31 13.85 2.99
N ASN A 173 -5.38 14.10 2.06
CA ASN A 173 -5.34 13.46 0.77
C ASN A 173 -4.53 12.16 0.83
N ASN A 174 -5.18 11.05 0.48
CA ASN A 174 -4.59 9.71 0.55
C ASN A 174 -3.34 9.58 -0.34
N PHE A 175 -3.34 10.21 -1.52
CA PHE A 175 -2.20 10.12 -2.45
C PHE A 175 -0.98 10.90 -1.93
N VAL A 176 -1.20 12.03 -1.27
CA VAL A 176 -0.13 12.77 -0.60
C VAL A 176 0.51 11.86 0.45
N GLN A 177 -0.29 11.24 1.32
CA GLN A 177 0.22 10.35 2.38
C GLN A 177 0.95 9.12 1.82
N GLU A 178 0.39 8.45 0.81
CA GLU A 178 1.00 7.26 0.20
C GLU A 178 2.32 7.59 -0.53
N ASN A 179 2.35 8.66 -1.33
CA ASN A 179 3.57 9.03 -2.05
C ASN A 179 4.63 9.61 -1.10
N ALA A 180 4.22 10.33 -0.05
CA ALA A 180 5.11 10.76 1.01
C ALA A 180 5.73 9.55 1.73
N LEU A 181 4.95 8.52 2.03
CA LEU A 181 5.44 7.30 2.68
C LEU A 181 6.45 6.56 1.80
N LYS A 182 6.15 6.37 0.51
CA LYS A 182 7.09 5.75 -0.46
C LYS A 182 8.40 6.51 -0.51
N LEU A 183 8.33 7.84 -0.63
CA LEU A 183 9.49 8.72 -0.70
C LEU A 183 10.30 8.69 0.60
N TYR A 184 9.63 8.77 1.76
CA TYR A 184 10.25 8.73 3.07
C TYR A 184 10.99 7.41 3.27
N LEU A 185 10.33 6.28 3.05
CA LEU A 185 10.96 4.97 3.19
C LEU A 185 12.11 4.80 2.20
N ASN A 186 12.01 5.29 0.97
CA ASN A 186 13.14 5.18 0.03
C ASN A 186 14.40 5.93 0.50
N ARG A 187 14.23 7.03 1.26
CA ARG A 187 15.35 7.85 1.76
C ARG A 187 15.84 7.44 3.16
N TYR A 188 14.92 7.15 4.07
CA TYR A 188 15.17 6.95 5.49
C TYR A 188 14.93 5.49 5.86
N GLN A 189 16.04 4.77 6.06
CA GLN A 189 16.04 3.36 6.45
C GLN A 189 16.73 3.15 7.81
N GLU A 190 17.20 4.23 8.45
CA GLU A 190 17.79 4.15 9.78
C GLU A 190 16.71 3.90 10.84
N GLN A 191 17.04 3.12 11.86
CA GLN A 191 16.13 2.73 12.95
C GLN A 191 15.42 3.94 13.58
N ALA A 192 16.15 5.04 13.83
CA ALA A 192 15.59 6.24 14.44
C ALA A 192 14.51 6.91 13.57
N ASP A 193 14.63 6.85 12.25
CA ASP A 193 13.66 7.44 11.33
C ASP A 193 12.42 6.55 11.16
N ILE A 194 12.61 5.24 11.07
CA ILE A 194 11.48 4.29 11.05
C ILE A 194 10.67 4.40 12.35
N VAL A 195 11.33 4.59 13.50
CA VAL A 195 10.63 4.81 14.77
C VAL A 195 9.77 6.09 14.74
N LYS A 196 10.21 7.16 14.07
CA LYS A 196 9.41 8.39 13.92
C LYS A 196 8.13 8.14 13.12
N LEU A 197 8.13 7.26 12.11
CA LEU A 197 6.93 6.94 11.34
C LEU A 197 5.81 6.37 12.22
N PHE A 198 6.13 5.57 13.25
CA PHE A 198 5.11 5.08 14.18
C PHE A 198 4.44 6.21 14.96
N ASN A 199 5.12 7.34 15.20
CA ASN A 199 4.50 8.52 15.80
C ASN A 199 3.57 9.25 14.82
N PHE A 200 3.88 9.19 13.52
CA PHE A 200 3.04 9.78 12.47
C PHE A 200 1.82 8.92 12.13
N SER A 201 1.76 7.66 12.57
CA SER A 201 0.63 6.77 12.26
C SER A 201 -0.71 7.42 12.62
N ASN A 202 -0.80 8.19 13.71
CA ASN A 202 -2.01 8.89 14.12
C ASN A 202 -2.52 9.95 13.12
N ASN A 203 -1.65 10.47 12.25
CA ASN A 203 -2.02 11.44 11.22
C ASN A 203 -2.44 10.77 9.91
N ILE A 204 -2.15 9.47 9.74
CA ILE A 204 -2.52 8.71 8.54
C ILE A 204 -4.03 8.50 8.50
N GLN A 205 -4.65 8.81 7.36
CA GLN A 205 -6.08 8.62 7.14
C GLN A 205 -6.46 7.14 7.24
N GLU A 206 -7.68 6.85 7.69
CA GLU A 206 -8.17 5.48 7.89
C GLU A 206 -7.99 4.62 6.63
N GLU A 207 -8.28 5.20 5.48
CA GLU A 207 -8.20 4.62 4.14
C GLU A 207 -6.76 4.24 3.72
N VAL A 208 -5.74 4.82 4.36
CA VAL A 208 -4.32 4.60 4.03
C VAL A 208 -3.62 3.73 5.07
N LYS A 209 -4.21 3.51 6.25
CA LYS A 209 -3.60 2.75 7.36
C LYS A 209 -3.14 1.36 6.94
N GLY A 210 -3.94 0.64 6.14
CA GLY A 210 -3.55 -0.68 5.64
C GLY A 210 -2.28 -0.63 4.77
N THR A 211 -2.23 0.32 3.82
CA THR A 211 -1.04 0.55 2.97
C THR A 211 0.17 0.97 3.82
N PHE A 212 -0.05 1.82 4.83
CA PHE A 212 1.00 2.27 5.75
C PHE A 212 1.69 1.10 6.46
N TYR A 213 0.93 0.20 7.08
CA TYR A 213 1.51 -0.97 7.75
C TYR A 213 2.11 -1.97 6.75
N ALA A 214 1.53 -2.13 5.56
CA ALA A 214 2.09 -2.99 4.52
C ALA A 214 3.47 -2.52 4.06
N MET A 215 3.68 -1.21 3.87
CA MET A 215 4.99 -0.66 3.50
C MET A 215 6.01 -0.74 4.63
N LEU A 216 5.58 -0.63 5.89
CA LEU A 216 6.46 -0.76 7.05
C LEU A 216 6.93 -2.19 7.32
N ASP A 217 6.16 -3.20 6.90
CA ASP A 217 6.50 -4.61 7.11
C ASP A 217 7.89 -4.95 6.58
N GLU A 218 8.19 -4.55 5.34
CA GLU A 218 9.47 -4.85 4.68
C GLU A 218 10.67 -4.21 5.39
N VAL A 219 10.57 -2.94 5.78
CA VAL A 219 11.69 -2.21 6.41
C VAL A 219 11.95 -2.67 7.84
N THR A 220 10.90 -3.13 8.55
CA THR A 220 11.01 -3.52 9.96
C THR A 220 11.62 -4.90 10.16
N LYS A 221 11.61 -5.77 9.15
CA LYS A 221 12.23 -7.12 9.19
C LYS A 221 13.75 -7.09 9.39
N GLN A 222 14.39 -5.97 9.07
CA GLN A 222 15.85 -5.84 9.10
C GLN A 222 16.41 -5.77 10.52
N ASP A 223 15.58 -5.40 11.50
CA ASP A 223 16.00 -5.20 12.89
C ASP A 223 14.95 -5.75 13.88
N PRO A 224 15.35 -6.62 14.84
CA PRO A 224 14.40 -7.22 15.79
C PRO A 224 13.63 -6.21 16.65
N TYR A 225 14.23 -5.07 16.99
CA TYR A 225 13.57 -4.04 17.79
C TYR A 225 12.52 -3.28 16.95
N LEU A 226 12.85 -2.94 15.69
CA LEU A 226 11.88 -2.36 14.76
C LEU A 226 10.72 -3.32 14.51
N ARG A 227 11.01 -4.62 14.37
CA ARG A 227 10.01 -5.64 14.17
C ARG A 227 9.04 -5.74 15.35
N ASP A 228 9.54 -5.78 16.58
CA ASP A 228 8.68 -5.84 17.78
C ASP A 228 7.88 -4.55 17.98
N THR A 229 8.48 -3.39 17.65
CA THR A 229 7.80 -2.08 17.65
C THR A 229 6.66 -2.05 16.62
N PHE A 230 6.90 -2.56 15.41
CA PHE A 230 5.90 -2.67 14.35
C PHE A 230 4.71 -3.53 14.78
N LEU A 231 4.96 -4.74 15.27
CA LEU A 231 3.90 -5.66 15.72
C LEU A 231 3.08 -5.05 16.87
N SER A 232 3.76 -4.39 17.82
CA SER A 232 3.11 -3.70 18.94
C SER A 232 2.28 -2.49 18.48
N SER A 233 2.80 -1.70 17.54
CA SER A 233 2.09 -0.55 16.95
C SER A 233 0.83 -1.02 16.22
N LEU A 234 0.95 -2.06 15.38
CA LEU A 234 -0.17 -2.64 14.64
C LEU A 234 -1.27 -3.14 15.59
N ASN A 235 -0.90 -3.85 16.66
CA ASN A 235 -1.86 -4.32 17.65
C ASN A 235 -2.55 -3.16 18.41
N SER A 236 -1.78 -2.13 18.77
CA SER A 236 -2.31 -0.93 19.43
C SER A 236 -3.27 -0.16 18.53
N GLU A 237 -2.96 -0.06 17.24
CA GLU A 237 -3.84 0.55 16.24
C GLU A 237 -5.15 -0.22 16.12
N LEU A 238 -5.08 -1.53 15.89
CA LEU A 238 -6.27 -2.39 15.75
C LEU A 238 -7.15 -2.42 16.99
N LYS A 239 -6.58 -2.23 18.17
CA LYS A 239 -7.34 -2.12 19.43
C LYS A 239 -8.21 -0.87 19.47
N ASN A 240 -7.71 0.26 18.97
CA ASN A 240 -8.36 1.57 19.08
C ASN A 240 -9.09 2.01 17.79
N ALA A 241 -8.83 1.30 16.67
CA ALA A 241 -9.34 1.60 15.35
C ALA A 241 -10.87 1.44 15.21
N SER A 242 -11.45 2.24 14.31
CA SER A 242 -12.82 2.07 13.83
C SER A 242 -12.99 0.70 13.14
N GLY A 243 -14.22 0.20 13.03
CA GLY A 243 -14.48 -1.03 12.30
C GLY A 243 -14.06 -0.98 10.83
N TYR A 244 -14.06 0.21 10.22
CA TYR A 244 -13.58 0.44 8.86
C TYR A 244 -12.05 0.31 8.79
N THR A 245 -11.32 1.05 9.63
CA THR A 245 -9.84 0.98 9.70
C THR A 245 -9.34 -0.43 9.98
N LYS A 246 -10.01 -1.17 10.89
CA LYS A 246 -9.67 -2.59 11.12
C LYS A 246 -9.77 -3.41 9.85
N ILE A 247 -10.84 -3.23 9.06
CA ILE A 247 -11.02 -3.95 7.79
C ILE A 247 -9.94 -3.55 6.79
N GLU A 248 -9.65 -2.26 6.63
CA GLU A 248 -8.58 -1.78 5.74
C GLU A 248 -7.22 -2.41 6.06
N ILE A 249 -6.84 -2.42 7.34
CA ILE A 249 -5.61 -3.08 7.79
C ILE A 249 -5.66 -4.59 7.50
N ILE A 250 -6.79 -5.24 7.80
CA ILE A 250 -6.98 -6.68 7.63
C ILE A 250 -6.93 -7.11 6.16
N GLU A 251 -7.47 -6.31 5.25
CA GLU A 251 -7.43 -6.56 3.82
C GLU A 251 -6.01 -6.48 3.27
N LYS A 252 -5.14 -5.69 3.90
CA LYS A 252 -3.72 -5.62 3.56
C LYS A 252 -2.84 -6.64 4.27
N ILE A 253 -3.39 -7.49 5.15
CA ILE A 253 -2.63 -8.56 5.82
C ILE A 253 -1.99 -9.50 4.81
N GLU A 254 -2.61 -9.72 3.64
CA GLU A 254 -2.04 -10.59 2.62
C GLU A 254 -0.65 -10.13 2.12
N TYR A 255 -0.29 -8.86 2.34
CA TYR A 255 1.02 -8.30 2.01
C TYR A 255 2.03 -8.32 3.18
N LEU A 256 1.62 -8.71 4.39
CA LEU A 256 2.49 -8.75 5.57
C LEU A 256 3.17 -10.11 5.66
N ASP A 257 4.49 -10.19 5.66
CA ASP A 257 5.16 -11.46 5.93
C ASP A 257 5.34 -11.63 7.45
N ILE A 258 4.31 -12.18 8.09
CA ILE A 258 4.23 -12.39 9.54
C ILE A 258 4.03 -13.87 9.87
N ASP A 259 4.91 -14.46 10.67
CA ASP A 259 4.71 -15.85 11.11
C ASP A 259 3.55 -16.00 12.11
N LYS A 260 3.29 -17.23 12.58
CA LYS A 260 2.19 -17.50 13.51
C LYS A 260 2.33 -16.75 14.84
N GLU A 261 3.52 -16.67 15.41
CA GLU A 261 3.74 -16.02 16.70
C GLU A 261 3.73 -14.49 16.55
N GLU A 262 4.23 -13.98 15.43
CA GLU A 262 4.09 -12.57 15.08
C GLU A 262 2.63 -12.18 14.84
N ALA A 263 1.87 -13.00 14.13
CA ALA A 263 0.45 -12.79 13.90
C ALA A 263 -0.36 -12.76 15.21
N LYS A 264 0.00 -13.60 16.19
CA LYS A 264 -0.57 -13.51 17.55
C LYS A 264 -0.28 -12.16 18.19
N LYS A 265 0.98 -11.71 18.17
CA LYS A 265 1.35 -10.40 18.73
C LYS A 265 0.61 -9.24 18.06
N ALA A 266 0.56 -9.23 16.73
CA ALA A 266 -0.02 -8.16 15.94
C ALA A 266 -1.55 -8.08 16.03
N PHE A 267 -2.25 -9.21 16.20
CA PHE A 267 -3.70 -9.28 16.04
C PHE A 267 -4.47 -9.75 17.28
N ASP A 268 -3.80 -9.91 18.43
CA ASP A 268 -4.45 -10.30 19.69
C ASP A 268 -5.65 -9.41 20.04
N SER A 269 -5.56 -8.11 19.77
CA SER A 269 -6.68 -7.16 20.00
C SER A 269 -7.96 -7.51 19.23
N ILE A 270 -7.85 -8.17 18.07
CA ILE A 270 -9.00 -8.59 17.25
C ILE A 270 -9.69 -9.81 17.89
N CYS A 271 -9.05 -10.55 18.78
CA CYS A 271 -9.64 -11.77 19.38
C CYS A 271 -10.87 -11.52 20.26
N SER A 272 -11.06 -10.28 20.70
CA SER A 272 -12.26 -9.84 21.45
C SER A 272 -13.40 -9.34 20.55
N GLU A 273 -13.17 -9.25 19.24
CA GLU A 273 -14.11 -8.71 18.28
C GLU A 273 -15.30 -9.65 18.08
N LYS A 274 -16.51 -9.08 18.03
CA LYS A 274 -17.76 -9.85 17.82
C LYS A 274 -18.35 -9.66 16.43
N SER A 275 -17.76 -8.77 15.63
CA SER A 275 -18.21 -8.50 14.27
C SER A 275 -17.86 -9.65 13.33
N ASP A 276 -18.88 -10.36 12.85
CA ASP A 276 -18.72 -11.40 11.83
C ASP A 276 -18.03 -10.87 10.56
N LYS A 277 -18.27 -9.60 10.20
CA LYS A 277 -17.61 -8.97 9.04
C LYS A 277 -16.10 -8.93 9.23
N ILE A 278 -15.63 -8.51 10.40
CA ILE A 278 -14.19 -8.40 10.71
C ILE A 278 -13.56 -9.79 10.79
N ILE A 279 -14.21 -10.73 11.49
CA ILE A 279 -13.73 -12.11 11.61
C ILE A 279 -13.65 -12.78 10.24
N ASN A 280 -14.63 -12.56 9.37
CA ASN A 280 -14.63 -13.12 8.02
C ASN A 280 -13.53 -12.50 7.14
N ALA A 281 -13.37 -11.17 7.15
CA ALA A 281 -12.29 -10.50 6.43
C ALA A 281 -10.92 -11.06 6.86
N PHE A 282 -10.73 -11.24 8.18
CA PHE A 282 -9.51 -11.77 8.75
C PHE A 282 -9.22 -13.20 8.28
N ASN A 283 -10.22 -14.08 8.33
CA ASN A 283 -10.07 -15.46 7.87
C ASN A 283 -9.82 -15.58 6.36
N VAL A 284 -10.38 -14.69 5.54
CA VAL A 284 -10.16 -14.69 4.10
C VAL A 284 -8.74 -14.23 3.75
N ASN A 285 -8.28 -13.13 4.34
CA ASN A 285 -7.01 -12.51 3.93
C ASN A 285 -5.78 -13.20 4.54
N LEU A 286 -5.86 -13.74 5.77
CA LEU A 286 -4.76 -14.55 6.32
C LEU A 286 -4.53 -15.87 5.59
N LYS A 287 -5.61 -16.50 5.08
CA LYS A 287 -5.47 -17.73 4.29
C LYS A 287 -4.67 -17.49 3.02
N LYS A 288 -4.82 -16.32 2.40
CA LYS A 288 -4.07 -15.93 1.20
C LYS A 288 -2.60 -15.67 1.49
N ASN A 289 -2.28 -15.10 2.66
CA ASN A 289 -0.92 -14.73 3.02
C ASN A 289 0.06 -15.94 3.11
N LYS A 290 -0.40 -17.14 3.53
CA LYS A 290 0.49 -18.29 3.80
C LYS A 290 0.00 -19.68 3.34
N GLY A 291 -0.86 -19.77 2.33
CA GLY A 291 -1.22 -21.07 1.72
C GLY A 291 -1.84 -22.12 2.67
N ALA A 292 -2.37 -21.66 3.81
CA ALA A 292 -2.91 -22.41 4.97
C ALA A 292 -1.90 -22.83 6.07
N SER A 293 -1.91 -22.07 7.18
CA SER A 293 -1.93 -22.58 8.58
C SER A 293 -2.15 -21.52 9.67
N ILE A 294 -2.57 -20.29 9.32
CA ILE A 294 -2.94 -19.25 10.29
C ILE A 294 -4.42 -18.90 10.06
N THR A 295 -5.24 -19.05 11.08
CA THR A 295 -6.66 -18.71 11.08
C THR A 295 -6.98 -17.86 12.29
N TYR A 296 -8.16 -17.22 12.33
CA TYR A 296 -8.64 -16.53 13.54
C TYR A 296 -8.54 -17.42 14.78
N LYS A 297 -8.96 -18.69 14.65
CA LYS A 297 -8.88 -19.68 15.72
C LYS A 297 -7.43 -20.01 16.13
N THR A 298 -6.47 -19.92 15.21
CA THR A 298 -5.05 -20.19 15.49
C THR A 298 -4.37 -19.06 16.26
N ILE A 299 -4.89 -17.84 16.11
CA ILE A 299 -4.38 -16.62 16.74
C ILE A 299 -5.05 -16.42 18.10
N CYS A 300 -6.35 -16.70 18.19
CA CYS A 300 -7.18 -16.37 19.36
C CYS A 300 -7.43 -17.52 20.34
N ASN A 301 -6.90 -18.72 20.07
CA ASN A 301 -7.01 -19.89 20.96
C ASN A 301 -5.64 -20.49 21.31
#